data_AF-A0AAD4KRL9-F1
#
_entry.id   AF-A0AAD4KRL9-F1
#
_cell.length_a   1.000
_cell.length_b   1.000
_cell.length_c   1.000
_cell.angle_alpha   90.00
_cell.angle_beta   90.00
_cell.angle_gamma   90.00
#
_symmetry.space_group_name_H-M   'P 1'
#
loop_
_entity.id
_entity.type
_entity.pdbx_description
1 polymer ?
#
loop_
_entity_poly.entity_id
_entity_poly.type
_entity_poly.pdbx_seq_one_letter_code
_entity_poly.pdbx_strand_id
1 'polypeptide(L)'
;MVSNTQEGREKHSYNAFSDYLSAQRGLIPELPPVTHVTSRVIRILGGNPGEMQLQGTNTYLLGTGNSRILVDTGQGFKSWIESLIQYLNSKNLDISFVLLTHWHQDHTGGVRDLIFHKPHLASRIYKSNPDRGQIPIADGQIFHVEGATLKAILAPGHAFDHTCFVLEEEQALFTGDNILGHGFTVIEDLGAYLSSLRYMESQRCLEGYPGHGTVIENLACKIGQYIRREELRINQVYSLLVKKNVSQQGSLRKSSFTNRELVTLLYGEVSDSLFEIALGPCINNCLWKLAEDGKIGFEIRGCNRVWYAHSSVFLGN
;
A
#
# COMPACT_ATOMS: atom_id res chain seq x y z
N MET A 1 -32.63 4.38 50.15
CA MET A 1 -31.62 5.33 49.65
C MET A 1 -30.33 4.53 49.50
N VAL A 2 -30.11 3.88 48.37
CA VAL A 2 -29.28 4.36 47.24
C VAL A 2 -27.96 4.98 47.73
N SER A 3 -26.88 4.22 47.60
CA SER A 3 -25.61 4.79 47.15
C SER A 3 -24.86 3.73 46.36
N ASN A 4 -24.90 3.96 45.05
CA ASN A 4 -24.20 3.26 43.99
C ASN A 4 -22.80 3.88 43.86
N THR A 5 -21.75 3.08 43.85
CA THR A 5 -20.48 3.46 43.20
C THR A 5 -19.87 2.22 42.55
N GLN A 6 -20.12 2.12 41.25
CA GLN A 6 -19.36 1.30 40.31
C GLN A 6 -17.95 1.91 40.20
N GLU A 7 -16.93 1.15 40.59
CA GLU A 7 -15.55 1.39 40.16
C GLU A 7 -15.32 0.78 38.76
N GLY A 8 -14.60 1.55 37.96
CA GLY A 8 -14.55 1.45 36.51
C GLY A 8 -13.90 0.18 35.95
N ARG A 9 -14.47 -0.31 34.85
CA ARG A 9 -13.78 -1.17 33.90
C ARG A 9 -12.94 -0.29 32.99
N GLU A 10 -11.64 -0.27 33.23
CA GLU A 10 -10.67 0.41 32.38
C GLU A 10 -10.44 -0.30 31.04
N LYS A 11 -10.17 0.56 30.06
CA LYS A 11 -9.76 0.38 28.67
C LYS A 11 -8.75 -0.75 28.45
N HIS A 12 -9.16 -1.83 27.78
CA HIS A 12 -8.26 -2.91 27.34
C HIS A 12 -8.33 -3.23 25.83
N SER A 13 -8.97 -2.41 25.00
CA SER A 13 -9.17 -2.74 23.58
C SER A 13 -8.18 -2.10 22.59
N TYR A 14 -7.29 -1.19 23.03
CA TYR A 14 -6.29 -0.53 22.18
C TYR A 14 -4.95 -1.30 22.11
N ASN A 15 -4.72 -2.21 23.05
CA ASN A 15 -3.43 -2.87 23.22
C ASN A 15 -3.17 -3.94 22.15
N ALA A 16 -4.07 -4.88 21.87
CA ALA A 16 -3.69 -6.06 21.07
C ALA A 16 -3.21 -5.76 19.62
N PHE A 17 -3.79 -4.77 18.94
CA PHE A 17 -3.39 -4.42 17.57
C PHE A 17 -2.13 -3.54 17.54
N SER A 18 -2.01 -2.58 18.46
CA SER A 18 -0.79 -1.77 18.63
C SER A 18 0.37 -2.63 19.17
N ASP A 19 0.09 -3.63 20.01
CA ASP A 19 1.04 -4.62 20.51
C ASP A 19 1.51 -5.57 19.39
N TYR A 20 0.62 -5.96 18.47
CA TYR A 20 1.00 -6.72 17.27
C TYR A 20 1.88 -5.90 16.32
N LEU A 21 1.52 -4.65 16.05
CA LEU A 21 2.29 -3.74 15.19
C LEU A 21 3.62 -3.34 15.84
N SER A 22 3.66 -3.13 17.15
CA SER A 22 4.88 -2.82 17.90
C SER A 22 5.80 -4.04 18.06
N ALA A 23 5.26 -5.25 18.23
CA ALA A 23 6.04 -6.49 18.19
C ALA A 23 6.68 -6.71 16.82
N GLN A 24 6.01 -6.30 15.72
CA GLN A 24 6.64 -6.28 14.40
C GLN A 24 7.80 -5.29 14.30
N ARG A 25 7.75 -4.12 14.97
CA ARG A 25 8.87 -3.17 14.98
C ARG A 25 10.13 -3.71 15.66
N GLY A 26 9.99 -4.52 16.72
CA GLY A 26 11.13 -5.09 17.44
C GLY A 26 11.99 -6.07 16.63
N LEU A 27 11.50 -6.52 15.47
CA LEU A 27 12.17 -7.47 14.58
C LEU A 27 12.66 -6.84 13.26
N ILE A 28 12.40 -5.54 13.07
CA ILE A 28 12.75 -4.84 11.84
C ILE A 28 14.15 -4.21 12.01
N PRO A 29 15.09 -4.43 11.06
CA PRO A 29 16.45 -3.90 11.18
C PRO A 29 16.47 -2.38 11.09
N GLU A 30 17.41 -1.77 11.82
CA GLU A 30 17.69 -0.35 11.71
C GLU A 30 18.27 -0.03 10.32
N LEU A 31 17.82 1.08 9.74
CA LEU A 31 18.26 1.53 8.42
C LEU A 31 19.01 2.87 8.59
N PRO A 32 20.24 2.99 8.06
CA PRO A 32 20.94 4.27 8.10
C PRO A 32 20.19 5.35 7.31
N PRO A 33 20.25 6.64 7.72
CA PRO A 33 19.57 7.74 7.05
C PRO A 33 19.89 7.85 5.55
N VAL A 34 21.14 7.56 5.17
CA VAL A 34 21.59 7.49 3.78
C VAL A 34 22.30 6.16 3.56
N THR A 35 21.93 5.41 2.53
CA THR A 35 22.53 4.12 2.19
C THR A 35 22.72 4.00 0.69
N HIS A 36 23.92 3.62 0.24
CA HIS A 36 24.13 3.17 -1.13
C HIS A 36 23.63 1.72 -1.22
N VAL A 37 22.47 1.52 -1.85
CA VAL A 37 21.89 0.18 -2.08
C VAL A 37 22.68 -0.51 -3.18
N THR A 38 22.95 0.21 -4.26
CA THR A 38 23.85 -0.20 -5.34
C THR A 38 24.77 0.95 -5.73
N SER A 39 25.59 0.75 -6.77
CA SER A 39 26.37 1.83 -7.38
C SER A 39 25.50 2.95 -7.98
N ARG A 40 24.23 2.67 -8.28
CA ARG A 40 23.29 3.58 -8.95
C ARG A 40 22.14 4.03 -8.07
N VAL A 41 21.80 3.26 -7.03
CA VAL A 41 20.63 3.51 -6.18
C VAL A 41 21.09 3.92 -4.79
N ILE A 42 20.77 5.16 -4.41
CA ILE A 42 21.00 5.68 -3.07
C ILE A 42 19.65 5.88 -2.39
N ARG A 43 19.45 5.23 -1.25
CA ARG A 43 18.27 5.42 -0.41
C ARG A 43 18.53 6.52 0.61
N ILE A 44 17.58 7.44 0.74
CA ILE A 44 17.55 8.49 1.77
C ILE A 44 16.24 8.34 2.53
N LEU A 45 16.31 8.11 3.84
CA LEU A 45 15.12 7.95 4.66
C LEU A 45 14.42 9.28 4.93
N GLY A 46 13.09 9.26 4.94
CA GLY A 46 12.21 10.39 5.22
C GLY A 46 12.28 10.90 6.66
N GLY A 47 12.97 10.19 7.57
CA GLY A 47 13.10 10.57 8.98
C GLY A 47 11.78 10.47 9.77
N ASN A 48 10.81 9.72 9.27
CA ASN A 48 9.44 9.61 9.74
C ASN A 48 9.06 8.18 10.16
N PRO A 49 9.74 7.56 11.14
CA PRO A 49 9.39 6.22 11.59
C PRO A 49 7.98 6.20 12.20
N GLY A 50 7.19 5.16 11.88
CA GLY A 50 5.76 5.12 12.20
C GLY A 50 5.19 3.70 12.11
N GLU A 51 3.92 3.52 12.52
CA GLU A 51 3.24 2.21 12.38
C GLU A 51 3.06 1.85 10.91
N MET A 52 2.74 2.85 10.09
CA MET A 52 2.54 2.69 8.65
C MET A 52 3.88 2.79 7.90
N GLN A 53 4.77 3.69 8.32
CA GLN A 53 6.03 4.00 7.63
C GLN A 53 7.20 3.08 8.00
N LEU A 54 7.04 2.19 8.98
CA LEU A 54 8.11 1.35 9.53
C LEU A 54 9.29 2.19 10.03
N GLN A 55 10.49 2.01 9.46
CA GLN A 55 11.68 2.82 9.76
C GLN A 55 11.62 4.25 9.20
N GLY A 56 10.64 4.53 8.33
CA GLY A 56 10.48 5.77 7.58
C GLY A 56 10.24 5.51 6.10
N THR A 57 9.85 6.55 5.36
CA THR A 57 9.74 6.47 3.90
C THR A 57 11.11 6.32 3.27
N ASN A 58 11.28 5.34 2.40
CA ASN A 58 12.43 5.23 1.53
C ASN A 58 12.24 6.17 0.34
N THR A 59 13.07 7.22 0.24
CA THR A 59 13.23 7.97 -1.00
C THR A 59 14.48 7.51 -1.71
N TYR A 60 14.51 7.57 -3.05
CA TYR A 60 15.61 7.02 -3.84
C TYR A 60 16.19 8.04 -4.79
N LEU A 61 17.51 8.20 -4.78
CA LEU A 61 18.26 9.01 -5.72
C LEU A 61 19.02 8.08 -6.67
N LEU A 62 18.79 8.22 -7.99
CA LEU A 62 19.25 7.27 -9.01
C LEU A 62 20.18 7.89 -10.05
N GLY A 63 21.08 7.06 -10.59
CA GLY A 63 21.93 7.32 -11.76
C GLY A 63 23.39 6.97 -11.50
N THR A 64 24.30 7.33 -12.40
CA THR A 64 25.76 7.38 -12.15
C THR A 64 26.34 8.78 -12.33
N GLY A 65 25.76 9.61 -13.21
CA GLY A 65 26.25 10.95 -13.53
C GLY A 65 25.82 12.05 -12.56
N ASN A 66 26.10 13.31 -12.89
CA ASN A 66 25.78 14.43 -11.99
C ASN A 66 24.28 14.74 -11.89
N SER A 67 23.52 14.41 -12.94
CA SER A 67 22.07 14.55 -12.97
C SER A 67 21.39 13.25 -12.52
N ARG A 68 20.51 13.36 -11.52
CA ARG A 68 19.85 12.23 -10.86
C ARG A 68 18.34 12.23 -11.06
N ILE A 69 17.72 11.05 -10.88
CA ILE A 69 16.27 10.93 -10.67
C ILE A 69 16.04 10.82 -9.16
N LEU A 70 15.05 11.53 -8.63
CA LEU A 70 14.55 11.36 -7.26
C LEU A 70 13.19 10.66 -7.31
N VAL A 71 13.02 9.56 -6.59
CA VAL A 71 11.73 8.89 -6.38
C VAL A 71 11.27 9.17 -4.95
N ASP A 72 10.07 9.74 -4.85
CA ASP A 72 9.39 10.23 -3.64
C ASP A 72 10.15 11.30 -2.84
N THR A 73 9.44 11.94 -1.93
CA THR A 73 9.92 13.12 -1.17
C THR A 73 9.71 13.02 0.34
N GLY A 74 9.31 11.84 0.84
CA GLY A 74 9.02 11.69 2.27
C GLY A 74 7.84 12.55 2.72
N GLN A 75 7.64 12.61 4.03
CA GLN A 75 6.53 13.36 4.66
C GLN A 75 6.77 14.87 4.78
N GLY A 76 7.96 15.36 4.40
CA GLY A 76 8.36 16.76 4.58
C GLY A 76 8.99 17.05 5.93
N PHE A 77 9.60 16.06 6.59
CA PHE A 77 10.41 16.32 7.79
C PHE A 77 11.72 17.01 7.40
N LYS A 78 12.15 17.93 8.27
CA LYS A 78 13.39 18.70 8.09
C LYS A 78 14.63 17.81 7.92
N SER A 79 14.68 16.69 8.66
CA SER A 79 15.80 15.73 8.61
C SER A 79 15.98 15.11 7.22
N TRP A 80 14.90 14.88 6.47
CA TRP A 80 14.97 14.36 5.11
C TRP A 80 15.59 15.36 4.14
N ILE A 81 15.06 16.59 4.11
CA ILE A 81 15.56 17.61 3.17
C ILE A 81 17.00 18.02 3.50
N GLU A 82 17.36 18.10 4.78
CA GLU A 82 18.74 18.34 5.21
C GLU A 82 19.68 17.24 4.71
N SER A 83 19.30 15.96 4.88
CA SER A 83 20.08 14.81 4.40
C SER A 83 20.23 14.81 2.88
N LEU A 84 19.15 15.07 2.15
CA LEU A 84 19.16 15.14 0.68
C LEU A 84 20.08 16.26 0.19
N ILE A 85 19.90 17.49 0.68
CA ILE A 85 20.68 18.65 0.22
C ILE A 85 22.16 18.49 0.60
N GLN A 86 22.46 18.01 1.81
CA GLN A 86 23.83 17.71 2.22
C GLN A 86 24.49 16.68 1.28
N TYR A 87 23.77 15.60 0.96
CA TYR A 87 24.26 14.56 0.06
C TYR A 87 24.53 15.11 -1.35
N LEU A 88 23.55 15.80 -1.94
CA LEU A 88 23.67 16.40 -3.27
C LEU A 88 24.87 17.37 -3.35
N ASN A 89 25.03 18.25 -2.37
CA ASN A 89 26.14 19.21 -2.33
C ASN A 89 27.50 18.53 -2.18
N SER A 90 27.60 17.52 -1.30
CA SER A 90 28.86 16.80 -1.04
C SER A 90 29.39 16.04 -2.26
N LYS A 91 28.51 15.72 -3.21
CA LYS A 91 28.82 14.97 -4.43
C LYS A 91 28.69 15.81 -5.71
N ASN A 92 28.39 17.11 -5.58
CA ASN A 92 28.13 18.02 -6.70
C ASN A 92 27.07 17.47 -7.69
N LEU A 93 25.93 17.02 -7.13
CA LEU A 93 24.82 16.42 -7.87
C LEU A 93 23.64 17.39 -8.01
N ASP A 94 22.83 17.19 -9.04
CA ASP A 94 21.54 17.85 -9.23
C ASP A 94 20.45 16.85 -9.66
N ILE A 95 19.19 17.26 -9.57
CA ILE A 95 18.04 16.39 -9.89
C ILE A 95 17.42 16.85 -11.23
N SER A 96 17.16 15.90 -12.12
CA SER A 96 16.49 16.16 -13.40
C SER A 96 15.01 15.80 -13.41
N PHE A 97 14.62 14.81 -12.61
CA PHE A 97 13.25 14.31 -12.49
C PHE A 97 12.94 14.01 -11.03
N VAL A 98 11.78 14.45 -10.55
CA VAL A 98 11.19 14.06 -9.27
C VAL A 98 9.94 13.25 -9.58
N LEU A 99 9.96 11.95 -9.30
CA LEU A 99 8.89 11.03 -9.61
C LEU A 99 8.17 10.65 -8.31
N LEU A 100 6.89 10.96 -8.22
CA LEU A 100 6.06 10.63 -7.06
C LEU A 100 5.28 9.36 -7.35
N THR A 101 5.32 8.40 -6.44
CA THR A 101 4.64 7.11 -6.59
C THR A 101 3.14 7.26 -6.47
N HIS A 102 2.63 7.99 -5.48
CA HIS A 102 1.20 8.18 -5.25
C HIS A 102 0.92 9.38 -4.33
N TRP A 103 -0.35 9.70 -4.09
CA TRP A 103 -0.77 10.92 -3.41
C TRP A 103 -0.48 11.00 -1.90
N HIS A 104 -0.20 9.89 -1.21
CA HIS A 104 -0.05 9.90 0.24
C HIS A 104 1.04 10.88 0.72
N GLN A 105 0.77 11.49 1.87
CA GLN A 105 1.55 12.62 2.39
C GLN A 105 3.01 12.24 2.66
N ASP A 106 3.26 11.01 3.07
CA ASP A 106 4.60 10.49 3.33
C ASP A 106 5.43 10.17 2.09
N HIS A 107 4.87 10.35 0.89
CA HIS A 107 5.57 10.27 -0.39
C HIS A 107 5.68 11.64 -1.09
N THR A 108 4.71 12.53 -0.87
CA THR A 108 4.58 13.83 -1.56
C THR A 108 4.89 15.04 -0.68
N GLY A 109 4.99 14.86 0.64
CA GLY A 109 5.03 15.95 1.61
C GLY A 109 6.25 16.85 1.49
N GLY A 110 7.40 16.30 1.12
CA GLY A 110 8.65 17.05 0.95
C GLY A 110 8.77 17.86 -0.33
N VAL A 111 7.77 17.83 -1.22
CA VAL A 111 7.80 18.58 -2.49
C VAL A 111 8.01 20.07 -2.28
N ARG A 112 7.33 20.67 -1.30
CA ARG A 112 7.43 22.11 -1.03
C ARG A 112 8.83 22.50 -0.55
N ASP A 113 9.40 21.74 0.39
CA ASP A 113 10.76 21.95 0.87
C ASP A 113 11.79 21.77 -0.26
N LEU A 114 11.61 20.76 -1.10
CA LEU A 114 12.48 20.53 -2.25
C LEU A 114 12.49 21.72 -3.22
N ILE A 115 11.32 22.27 -3.55
CA ILE A 115 11.20 23.47 -4.42
C ILE A 115 11.84 24.69 -3.74
N PHE A 116 11.64 24.86 -2.44
CA PHE A 116 12.25 25.98 -1.70
C PHE A 116 13.78 25.96 -1.82
N HIS A 117 14.40 24.79 -1.70
CA HIS A 117 15.86 24.63 -1.82
C HIS A 117 16.37 24.61 -3.27
N LYS A 118 15.58 24.07 -4.21
CA LYS A 118 15.94 23.93 -5.64
C LYS A 118 14.76 24.39 -6.53
N PRO A 119 14.56 25.72 -6.70
CA PRO A 119 13.37 26.26 -7.37
C PRO A 119 13.15 25.76 -8.81
N HIS A 120 14.21 25.40 -9.53
CA HIS A 120 14.12 24.88 -10.90
C HIS A 120 13.39 23.52 -10.98
N LEU A 121 13.28 22.79 -9.87
CA LEU A 121 12.56 21.51 -9.81
C LEU A 121 11.05 21.66 -9.83
N ALA A 122 10.49 22.86 -9.63
CA ALA A 122 9.04 23.10 -9.65
C ALA A 122 8.37 22.65 -10.96
N SER A 123 9.12 22.60 -12.07
CA SER A 123 8.65 22.14 -13.40
C SER A 123 9.12 20.73 -13.76
N ARG A 124 9.59 19.95 -12.78
CA ARG A 124 10.20 18.63 -12.95
C ARG A 124 9.64 17.57 -12.00
N ILE A 125 8.44 17.81 -11.47
CA ILE A 125 7.74 16.89 -10.58
C ILE A 125 6.65 16.17 -11.36
N TYR A 126 6.65 14.85 -11.27
CA TYR A 126 5.78 13.98 -12.04
C TYR A 126 4.96 13.10 -11.11
N LYS A 127 3.67 12.91 -11.42
CA LYS A 127 2.75 12.01 -10.70
C LYS A 127 1.64 11.57 -11.67
N SER A 128 1.12 10.35 -11.56
CA SER A 128 0.10 9.86 -12.52
C SER A 128 -1.20 10.68 -12.47
N ASN A 129 -1.61 11.11 -11.27
CA ASN A 129 -2.68 12.09 -11.05
C ASN A 129 -2.08 13.39 -10.48
N PRO A 130 -1.54 14.29 -11.32
CA PRO A 130 -0.74 15.42 -10.87
C PRO A 130 -1.55 16.49 -10.14
N ASP A 131 -0.95 17.05 -9.08
CA ASP A 131 -1.42 18.31 -8.50
C ASP A 131 -1.08 19.50 -9.42
N ARG A 132 -1.60 20.69 -9.09
CA ARG A 132 -1.32 21.90 -9.86
C ARG A 132 0.20 22.15 -9.95
N GLY A 133 0.70 22.20 -11.18
CA GLY A 133 2.12 22.46 -11.48
C GLY A 133 2.98 21.20 -11.62
N GLN A 134 2.44 20.02 -11.30
CA GLN A 134 3.08 18.73 -11.59
C GLN A 134 2.71 18.26 -13.00
N ILE A 135 3.50 17.30 -13.52
CA ILE A 135 3.38 16.74 -14.87
C ILE A 135 2.78 15.33 -14.77
N PRO A 136 1.78 14.96 -15.60
CA PRO A 136 1.22 13.62 -15.56
C PRO A 136 2.24 12.56 -15.97
N ILE A 137 2.18 11.40 -15.32
CA ILE A 137 2.90 10.18 -15.73
C ILE A 137 1.95 9.29 -16.53
N ALA A 138 2.39 8.83 -17.70
CA ALA A 138 1.69 7.81 -18.48
C ALA A 138 2.27 6.41 -18.22
N ASP A 139 1.44 5.36 -18.36
CA ASP A 139 1.93 3.98 -18.30
C ASP A 139 2.98 3.73 -19.40
N GLY A 140 4.07 3.06 -19.05
CA GLY A 140 5.19 2.79 -19.94
C GLY A 140 6.09 4.01 -20.23
N GLN A 141 5.84 5.18 -19.64
CA GLN A 141 6.68 6.35 -19.84
C GLN A 141 8.11 6.11 -19.32
N ILE A 142 9.10 6.56 -20.09
CA ILE A 142 10.52 6.37 -19.77
C ILE A 142 11.14 7.69 -19.28
N PHE A 143 11.87 7.60 -18.17
CA PHE A 143 12.69 8.66 -17.61
C PHE A 143 14.14 8.21 -17.61
N HIS A 144 15.03 9.01 -18.18
CA HIS A 144 16.42 8.61 -18.38
C HIS A 144 17.39 9.68 -17.88
N VAL A 145 18.40 9.23 -17.14
CA VAL A 145 19.61 9.97 -16.81
C VAL A 145 20.82 9.07 -17.04
N GLU A 146 22.03 9.62 -16.95
CA GLU A 146 23.24 8.81 -17.09
C GLU A 146 23.24 7.66 -16.07
N GLY A 147 23.28 6.43 -16.58
CA GLY A 147 23.36 5.22 -15.78
C GLY A 147 22.07 4.79 -15.07
N ALA A 148 20.91 5.37 -15.37
CA ALA A 148 19.61 4.87 -14.90
C ALA A 148 18.47 5.19 -15.88
N THR A 149 17.68 4.17 -16.19
CA THR A 149 16.49 4.24 -17.03
C THR A 149 15.30 3.68 -16.25
N LEU A 150 14.35 4.55 -15.94
CA LEU A 150 13.12 4.20 -15.24
C LEU A 150 11.93 4.15 -16.20
N LYS A 151 11.26 3.00 -16.28
CA LYS A 151 9.98 2.85 -16.96
C LYS A 151 8.84 2.86 -15.94
N ALA A 152 7.90 3.79 -16.08
CA ALA A 152 6.72 3.89 -15.24
C ALA A 152 5.74 2.75 -15.51
N ILE A 153 5.15 2.22 -14.44
CA ILE A 153 4.12 1.19 -14.45
C ILE A 153 2.98 1.68 -13.55
N LEU A 154 1.84 2.04 -14.15
CA LEU A 154 0.66 2.41 -13.39
C LEU A 154 0.10 1.17 -12.72
N ALA A 155 0.03 1.19 -11.40
CA ALA A 155 -0.24 0.04 -10.57
C ALA A 155 -1.27 0.39 -9.48
N PRO A 156 -2.51 0.81 -9.84
CA PRO A 156 -3.50 1.23 -8.87
C PRO A 156 -3.91 0.09 -7.92
N GLY A 157 -4.44 0.45 -6.75
CA GLY A 157 -5.03 -0.50 -5.81
C GLY A 157 -4.70 -0.19 -4.36
N HIS A 158 -3.42 0.06 -4.05
CA HIS A 158 -3.07 0.73 -2.78
C HIS A 158 -3.62 2.15 -2.76
N ALA A 159 -3.35 2.89 -3.84
CA ALA A 159 -3.95 4.18 -4.13
C ALA A 159 -4.36 4.20 -5.61
N PHE A 160 -5.35 5.00 -5.97
CA PHE A 160 -5.83 5.10 -7.35
C PHE A 160 -4.78 5.69 -8.32
N ASP A 161 -3.82 6.49 -7.83
CA ASP A 161 -2.77 7.13 -8.63
C ASP A 161 -1.39 6.44 -8.48
N HIS A 162 -1.37 5.22 -7.95
CA HIS A 162 -0.12 4.52 -7.64
C HIS A 162 0.68 4.15 -8.90
N THR A 163 1.97 4.47 -8.86
CA THR A 163 2.95 4.23 -9.92
C THR A 163 4.17 3.52 -9.34
N CYS A 164 4.53 2.40 -9.95
CA CYS A 164 5.80 1.72 -9.74
C CYS A 164 6.80 2.11 -10.85
N PHE A 165 8.10 1.92 -10.62
CA PHE A 165 9.12 2.21 -11.63
C PHE A 165 10.08 1.03 -11.81
N VAL A 166 10.21 0.52 -13.03
CA VAL A 166 11.20 -0.50 -13.38
C VAL A 166 12.53 0.19 -13.66
N LEU A 167 13.59 -0.20 -12.95
CA LEU A 167 14.96 0.15 -13.28
C LEU A 167 15.54 -0.90 -14.22
N GLU A 168 15.71 -0.52 -15.48
CA GLU A 168 16.08 -1.45 -16.54
C GLU A 168 17.47 -2.04 -16.33
N GLU A 169 18.44 -1.22 -15.87
CA GLU A 169 19.83 -1.63 -15.70
C GLU A 169 20.05 -2.69 -14.61
N GLU A 170 19.15 -2.76 -13.62
CA GLU A 170 19.25 -3.68 -12.49
C GLU A 170 18.13 -4.72 -12.46
N GLN A 171 17.20 -4.67 -13.43
CA GLN A 171 15.97 -5.49 -13.44
C GLN A 171 15.26 -5.42 -12.08
N ALA A 172 15.18 -4.24 -11.50
CA ALA A 172 14.61 -4.00 -10.18
C ALA A 172 13.35 -3.15 -10.27
N LEU A 173 12.45 -3.30 -9.30
CA LEU A 173 11.19 -2.55 -9.24
C LEU A 173 11.14 -1.65 -8.01
N PHE A 174 10.97 -0.35 -8.21
CA PHE A 174 10.51 0.54 -7.14
C PHE A 174 9.02 0.29 -6.93
N THR A 175 8.67 -0.40 -5.84
CA THR A 175 7.32 -0.93 -5.61
C THR A 175 6.40 0.08 -4.92
N GLY A 176 6.94 1.21 -4.44
CA GLY A 176 6.22 2.13 -3.55
C GLY A 176 5.51 1.36 -2.45
N ASP A 177 4.25 1.72 -2.19
CA ASP A 177 3.43 1.06 -1.17
C ASP A 177 2.62 -0.14 -1.65
N ASN A 178 2.75 -0.56 -2.91
CA ASN A 178 2.09 -1.78 -3.34
C ASN A 178 2.73 -3.01 -2.69
N ILE A 179 4.04 -3.04 -2.49
CA ILE A 179 4.73 -4.13 -1.81
C ILE A 179 5.80 -3.54 -0.90
N LEU A 180 5.77 -3.94 0.37
CA LEU A 180 6.65 -3.43 1.41
C LEU A 180 7.77 -4.43 1.70
N GLY A 181 8.90 -3.93 2.21
CA GLY A 181 10.00 -4.80 2.65
C GLY A 181 9.58 -5.72 3.80
N HIS A 182 8.76 -5.20 4.72
CA HIS A 182 8.21 -5.94 5.86
C HIS A 182 6.69 -5.80 5.91
N GLY A 183 6.03 -6.82 6.46
CA GLY A 183 4.57 -6.81 6.62
C GLY A 183 3.82 -6.83 5.29
N PHE A 184 2.62 -6.24 5.31
CA PHE A 184 1.69 -6.12 4.18
C PHE A 184 1.16 -4.68 4.10
N THR A 185 0.72 -4.28 2.91
CA THR A 185 0.17 -2.94 2.69
C THR A 185 -1.33 -2.86 2.99
N VAL A 186 -1.83 -1.62 3.09
CA VAL A 186 -3.27 -1.32 3.04
C VAL A 186 -3.71 -1.23 1.58
N ILE A 187 -4.95 -1.61 1.31
CA ILE A 187 -5.51 -1.70 -0.04
C ILE A 187 -6.79 -0.86 -0.06
N GLU A 188 -6.91 0.08 -0.99
CA GLU A 188 -8.14 0.84 -1.25
C GLU A 188 -9.07 0.07 -2.19
N ASP A 189 -8.52 -0.53 -3.24
CA ASP A 189 -9.25 -1.31 -4.25
C ASP A 189 -8.54 -2.65 -4.49
N LEU A 190 -9.18 -3.74 -4.05
CA LEU A 190 -8.60 -5.09 -4.13
C LEU A 190 -8.57 -5.66 -5.55
N GLY A 191 -9.52 -5.28 -6.42
CA GLY A 191 -9.56 -5.75 -7.81
C GLY A 191 -8.45 -5.13 -8.64
N ALA A 192 -8.31 -3.81 -8.54
CA ALA A 192 -7.20 -3.08 -9.12
C ALA A 192 -5.86 -3.59 -8.56
N TYR A 193 -5.75 -3.75 -7.24
CA TYR A 193 -4.53 -4.19 -6.58
C TYR A 193 -4.05 -5.57 -7.05
N LEU A 194 -4.93 -6.57 -7.12
CA LEU A 194 -4.55 -7.90 -7.62
C LEU A 194 -4.13 -7.87 -9.09
N SER A 195 -4.78 -7.03 -9.91
CA SER A 195 -4.39 -6.84 -11.32
C SER A 195 -3.01 -6.19 -11.42
N SER A 196 -2.75 -5.18 -10.59
CA SER A 196 -1.46 -4.50 -10.46
C SER A 196 -0.35 -5.43 -10.00
N LEU A 197 -0.58 -6.28 -9.01
CA LEU A 197 0.41 -7.27 -8.56
C LEU A 197 0.80 -8.23 -9.70
N ARG A 198 -0.17 -8.69 -10.51
CA ARG A 198 0.13 -9.52 -11.69
C ARG A 198 0.87 -8.74 -12.77
N TYR A 199 0.55 -7.46 -12.96
CA TYR A 199 1.27 -6.61 -13.92
C TYR A 199 2.72 -6.36 -13.45
N MET A 200 2.94 -6.11 -12.16
CA MET A 200 4.25 -6.01 -11.54
C MET A 200 5.05 -7.31 -11.71
N GLU A 201 4.44 -8.48 -11.46
CA GLU A 201 5.08 -9.78 -11.67
C GLU A 201 5.50 -9.99 -13.14
N SER A 202 4.67 -9.55 -14.09
CA SER A 202 4.96 -9.66 -15.52
C SER A 202 6.17 -8.85 -15.98
N GLN A 203 6.62 -7.85 -15.19
CA GLN A 203 7.86 -7.11 -15.46
C GLN A 203 9.12 -7.94 -15.18
N ARG A 204 8.99 -9.11 -14.53
CA ARG A 204 10.09 -10.05 -14.25
C ARG A 204 11.29 -9.41 -13.55
N CYS A 205 11.03 -8.40 -12.71
CA CYS A 205 12.05 -7.80 -11.87
C CYS A 205 12.48 -8.78 -10.78
N LEU A 206 13.77 -8.83 -10.48
CA LEU A 206 14.37 -9.75 -9.52
C LEU A 206 14.22 -9.22 -8.10
N GLU A 207 14.55 -7.95 -7.91
CA GLU A 207 14.56 -7.25 -6.63
C GLU A 207 13.49 -6.14 -6.56
N GLY A 208 13.07 -5.82 -5.34
CA GLY A 208 12.15 -4.72 -5.06
C GLY A 208 12.77 -3.66 -4.14
N TYR A 209 12.58 -2.40 -4.48
CA TYR A 209 12.94 -1.22 -3.70
C TYR A 209 11.65 -0.55 -3.18
N PRO A 210 11.19 -0.92 -1.97
CA PRO A 210 9.86 -0.53 -1.49
C PRO A 210 9.81 0.88 -0.92
N GLY A 211 8.61 1.46 -0.86
CA GLY A 211 8.35 2.71 -0.16
C GLY A 211 8.71 2.64 1.33
N HIS A 212 8.58 1.46 1.93
CA HIS A 212 8.93 1.21 3.34
C HIS A 212 9.61 -0.16 3.54
N GLY A 213 10.54 -0.21 4.49
CA GLY A 213 11.26 -1.43 4.85
C GLY A 213 12.55 -1.67 4.08
N THR A 214 13.10 -2.87 4.19
CA THR A 214 14.34 -3.28 3.51
C THR A 214 14.10 -3.62 2.05
N VAL A 215 15.20 -3.72 1.29
CA VAL A 215 15.20 -4.30 -0.06
C VAL A 215 14.54 -5.68 -0.04
N ILE A 216 13.77 -5.96 -1.08
CA ILE A 216 13.12 -7.25 -1.32
C ILE A 216 14.01 -8.04 -2.29
N GLU A 217 14.78 -9.01 -1.79
CA GLU A 217 15.73 -9.78 -2.59
C GLU A 217 15.07 -10.77 -3.57
N ASN A 218 13.85 -11.21 -3.27
CA ASN A 218 13.07 -12.10 -4.14
C ASN A 218 11.67 -11.53 -4.35
N LEU A 219 11.56 -10.60 -5.29
CA LEU A 219 10.33 -9.87 -5.55
C LEU A 219 9.20 -10.79 -6.03
N ALA A 220 9.50 -11.76 -6.91
CA ALA A 220 8.51 -12.71 -7.40
C ALA A 220 7.88 -13.52 -6.26
N CYS A 221 8.69 -14.02 -5.32
CA CYS A 221 8.19 -14.73 -4.14
C CYS A 221 7.30 -13.81 -3.28
N LYS A 222 7.74 -12.56 -3.04
CA LYS A 222 6.99 -11.59 -2.25
C LYS A 222 5.63 -11.23 -2.90
N ILE A 223 5.59 -11.01 -4.21
CA ILE A 223 4.35 -10.80 -4.98
C ILE A 223 3.42 -12.01 -4.81
N GLY A 224 3.93 -13.23 -5.00
CA GLY A 224 3.16 -14.45 -4.85
C GLY A 224 2.58 -14.64 -3.44
N GLN A 225 3.30 -14.22 -2.39
CA GLN A 225 2.80 -14.22 -1.01
C GLN A 225 1.63 -13.26 -0.83
N TYR A 226 1.72 -12.04 -1.38
CA TYR A 226 0.63 -11.06 -1.34
C TYR A 226 -0.61 -11.55 -2.09
N ILE A 227 -0.45 -12.02 -3.33
CA ILE A 227 -1.58 -12.56 -4.13
C ILE A 227 -2.26 -13.70 -3.38
N ARG A 228 -1.48 -14.69 -2.90
CA ARG A 228 -2.03 -15.86 -2.19
C ARG A 228 -2.78 -15.46 -0.93
N ARG A 229 -2.26 -14.53 -0.14
CA ARG A 229 -2.90 -14.05 1.08
C ARG A 229 -4.28 -13.47 0.79
N GLU A 230 -4.37 -12.62 -0.22
CA GLU A 230 -5.63 -11.96 -0.59
C GLU A 230 -6.62 -12.94 -1.22
N GLU A 231 -6.18 -13.84 -2.10
CA GLU A 231 -7.02 -14.89 -2.67
C GLU A 231 -7.59 -15.83 -1.58
N LEU A 232 -6.79 -16.21 -0.58
CA LEU A 232 -7.25 -17.00 0.56
C LEU A 232 -8.34 -16.26 1.34
N ARG A 233 -8.16 -14.96 1.59
CA ARG A 233 -9.16 -14.14 2.30
C ARG A 233 -10.46 -14.02 1.51
N ILE A 234 -10.38 -13.72 0.21
CA ILE A 234 -11.54 -13.68 -0.69
C ILE A 234 -12.32 -15.00 -0.63
N ASN A 235 -11.60 -16.13 -0.70
CA ASN A 235 -12.21 -17.46 -0.64
C ASN A 235 -12.87 -17.77 0.72
N GLN A 236 -12.28 -17.30 1.83
CA GLN A 236 -12.89 -17.43 3.16
C GLN A 236 -14.20 -16.65 3.26
N VAL A 237 -14.21 -15.39 2.83
CA VAL A 237 -15.41 -14.54 2.81
C VAL A 237 -16.50 -15.17 1.93
N TYR A 238 -16.14 -15.60 0.72
CA TYR A 238 -17.07 -16.22 -0.20
C TYR A 238 -17.67 -17.52 0.36
N SER A 239 -16.84 -18.36 0.99
CA SER A 239 -17.28 -19.63 1.57
C SER A 239 -18.32 -19.44 2.69
N LEU A 240 -18.23 -18.37 3.48
CA LEU A 240 -19.23 -18.05 4.50
C LEU A 240 -20.59 -17.71 3.87
N LEU A 241 -20.59 -16.93 2.78
CA LEU A 241 -21.81 -16.56 2.06
C LEU A 241 -22.47 -17.76 1.38
N VAL A 242 -21.70 -18.77 0.95
CA VAL A 242 -22.22 -19.99 0.31
C VAL A 242 -22.71 -21.02 1.33
N LYS A 243 -21.93 -21.35 2.37
CA LYS A 243 -22.24 -22.48 3.29
C LYS A 243 -23.56 -22.32 4.04
N LYS A 244 -23.93 -21.09 4.40
CA LYS A 244 -25.19 -20.81 5.12
C LYS A 244 -26.43 -20.83 4.22
N ASN A 245 -26.27 -20.76 2.89
CA ASN A 245 -27.38 -20.98 1.94
C ASN A 245 -27.80 -22.45 1.88
N VAL A 246 -26.89 -23.39 2.16
CA VAL A 246 -27.14 -24.84 2.05
C VAL A 246 -27.82 -25.42 3.30
N SER A 247 -27.63 -24.78 4.47
CA SER A 247 -28.11 -25.31 5.76
C SER A 247 -29.57 -24.98 6.10
N GLN A 248 -30.28 -24.21 5.26
CA GLN A 248 -31.71 -23.93 5.42
C GLN A 248 -32.55 -24.70 4.39
N GLN A 249 -32.62 -26.03 4.52
CA GLN A 249 -33.66 -26.81 3.85
C GLN A 249 -34.99 -26.63 4.60
N GLY A 250 -35.83 -25.72 4.11
CA GLY A 250 -37.21 -25.55 4.59
C GLY A 250 -37.85 -24.19 4.27
N SER A 251 -37.05 -23.15 4.01
CA SER A 251 -37.52 -21.83 3.56
C SER A 251 -36.42 -21.17 2.73
N LEU A 252 -36.73 -20.72 1.51
CA LEU A 252 -35.85 -20.07 0.54
C LEU A 252 -35.40 -18.67 0.99
N ARG A 253 -34.89 -18.51 2.22
CA ARG A 253 -34.34 -17.24 2.67
C ARG A 253 -32.85 -17.22 2.32
N LYS A 254 -32.49 -16.49 1.25
CA LYS A 254 -31.09 -16.19 0.92
C LYS A 254 -30.38 -15.72 2.20
N SER A 255 -29.38 -16.47 2.65
CA SER A 255 -28.56 -16.06 3.78
C SER A 255 -27.75 -14.84 3.35
N SER A 256 -27.97 -13.74 4.06
CA SER A 256 -27.38 -12.44 3.75
C SER A 256 -26.73 -11.88 5.00
N PHE A 257 -25.56 -11.28 4.87
CA PHE A 257 -24.77 -10.80 6.00
C PHE A 257 -24.34 -9.35 5.79
N THR A 258 -24.39 -8.56 6.84
CA THR A 258 -23.69 -7.28 6.92
C THR A 258 -22.18 -7.50 6.94
N ASN A 259 -21.42 -6.45 6.60
CA ASN A 259 -19.96 -6.48 6.71
C ASN A 259 -19.51 -6.83 8.14
N ARG A 260 -20.20 -6.28 9.15
CA ARG A 260 -19.87 -6.54 10.57
C ARG A 260 -20.13 -7.98 10.98
N GLU A 261 -21.23 -8.58 10.55
CA GLU A 261 -21.50 -10.01 10.82
C GLU A 261 -20.44 -10.92 10.19
N LEU A 262 -19.95 -10.59 8.98
CA LEU A 262 -18.87 -11.36 8.34
C LEU A 262 -17.55 -11.24 9.10
N VAL A 263 -17.21 -10.04 9.59
CA VAL A 263 -16.05 -9.86 10.48
C VAL A 263 -16.20 -10.70 11.74
N THR A 264 -17.36 -10.65 12.40
CA THR A 264 -17.62 -11.45 13.61
C THR A 264 -17.53 -12.95 13.34
N LEU A 265 -18.00 -13.43 12.19
CA LEU A 265 -17.90 -14.85 11.82
C LEU A 265 -16.47 -15.32 11.54
N LEU A 266 -15.60 -14.44 11.04
CA LEU A 266 -14.21 -14.77 10.72
C LEU A 266 -13.26 -14.61 11.90
N TYR A 267 -13.47 -13.56 12.71
CA TYR A 267 -12.50 -13.12 13.72
C TYR A 267 -13.06 -13.07 15.15
N GLY A 268 -14.36 -13.35 15.34
CA GLY A 268 -15.04 -13.19 16.61
C GLY A 268 -15.41 -11.73 16.92
N GLU A 269 -15.86 -11.48 18.15
CA GLU A 269 -16.18 -10.13 18.59
C GLU A 269 -14.92 -9.27 18.66
N VAL A 270 -14.95 -8.12 17.98
CA VAL A 270 -13.86 -7.16 17.90
C VAL A 270 -14.33 -5.78 18.33
N SER A 271 -13.40 -4.96 18.83
CA SER A 271 -13.68 -3.58 19.18
C SER A 271 -14.10 -2.75 17.96
N ASP A 272 -14.90 -1.71 18.18
CA ASP A 272 -15.32 -0.79 17.11
C ASP A 272 -14.11 -0.17 16.41
N SER A 273 -13.08 0.22 17.17
CA SER A 273 -11.86 0.80 16.59
C SER A 273 -11.14 -0.17 15.63
N LEU A 274 -11.02 -1.45 15.99
CA LEU A 274 -10.36 -2.44 15.14
C LEU A 274 -11.21 -2.78 13.89
N PHE A 275 -12.54 -2.76 14.05
CA PHE A 275 -13.45 -2.92 12.94
C PHE A 275 -13.33 -1.76 11.94
N GLU A 276 -13.45 -0.52 12.40
CA GLU A 276 -13.46 0.66 11.51
C GLU A 276 -12.13 0.87 10.79
N ILE A 277 -11.00 0.64 11.47
CA ILE A 277 -9.68 0.97 10.92
C ILE A 277 -9.11 -0.16 10.05
N ALA A 278 -9.40 -1.43 10.35
CA ALA A 278 -8.70 -2.56 9.73
C ALA A 278 -9.63 -3.62 9.15
N LEU A 279 -10.42 -4.30 9.99
CA LEU A 279 -11.13 -5.51 9.56
C LEU A 279 -12.35 -5.20 8.67
N GLY A 280 -13.09 -4.15 8.99
CA GLY A 280 -14.25 -3.69 8.22
C GLY A 280 -13.87 -3.31 6.79
N PRO A 281 -12.91 -2.39 6.57
CA PRO A 281 -12.42 -2.06 5.23
C PRO A 281 -11.88 -3.29 4.47
N CYS A 282 -11.11 -4.14 5.14
CA CYS A 282 -10.53 -5.35 4.55
C CYS A 282 -11.60 -6.33 4.02
N ILE A 283 -12.63 -6.63 4.82
CA ILE A 283 -13.73 -7.51 4.39
C ILE A 283 -14.61 -6.81 3.34
N ASN A 284 -14.84 -5.50 3.47
CA ASN A 284 -15.58 -4.73 2.46
C ASN A 284 -14.90 -4.79 1.08
N ASN A 285 -13.58 -4.73 1.01
CA ASN A 285 -12.84 -4.87 -0.25
C ASN A 285 -12.97 -6.26 -0.86
N CYS A 286 -12.98 -7.32 -0.03
CA CYS A 286 -13.26 -8.67 -0.51
C CYS A 286 -14.68 -8.77 -1.10
N LEU A 287 -15.67 -8.13 -0.47
CA LEU A 287 -17.06 -8.14 -0.92
C LEU A 287 -17.22 -7.41 -2.25
N TRP A 288 -16.63 -6.22 -2.39
CA TRP A 288 -16.64 -5.50 -3.66
C TRP A 288 -15.95 -6.29 -4.76
N LYS A 289 -14.77 -6.87 -4.49
CA LYS A 289 -14.09 -7.73 -5.45
C LYS A 289 -14.94 -8.92 -5.89
N LEU A 290 -15.62 -9.58 -4.96
CA LEU A 290 -16.53 -10.69 -5.27
C LEU A 290 -17.75 -10.23 -6.08
N ALA A 291 -18.21 -9.00 -5.88
CA ALA A 291 -19.32 -8.43 -6.63
C ALA A 291 -18.90 -8.03 -8.06
N GLU A 292 -17.70 -7.46 -8.23
CA GLU A 292 -17.07 -7.24 -9.53
C GLU A 292 -16.93 -8.54 -10.33
N ASP A 293 -16.57 -9.64 -9.65
CA ASP A 293 -16.52 -10.99 -10.23
C ASP A 293 -17.91 -11.60 -10.51
N GLY A 294 -19.00 -10.90 -10.19
CA GLY A 294 -20.37 -11.39 -10.37
C GLY A 294 -20.75 -12.58 -9.47
N LYS A 295 -19.97 -12.84 -8.39
CA LYS A 295 -20.19 -13.98 -7.49
C LYS A 295 -21.20 -13.69 -6.38
N ILE A 296 -21.34 -12.42 -6.00
CA ILE A 296 -22.21 -11.98 -4.92
C ILE A 296 -22.98 -10.72 -5.34
N GLY A 297 -24.08 -10.45 -4.65
CA GLY A 297 -24.84 -9.21 -4.75
C GLY A 297 -25.08 -8.61 -3.37
N PHE A 298 -25.67 -7.42 -3.34
CA PHE A 298 -26.11 -6.79 -2.10
C PHE A 298 -27.49 -6.17 -2.21
N GLU A 299 -28.12 -5.99 -1.06
CA GLU A 299 -29.36 -5.24 -0.86
C GLU A 299 -29.14 -4.22 0.26
N ILE A 300 -29.89 -3.12 0.21
CA ILE A 300 -29.96 -2.17 1.32
C ILE A 300 -31.16 -2.54 2.19
N ARG A 301 -30.92 -2.82 3.47
CA ARG A 301 -31.95 -3.13 4.48
C ARG A 301 -31.84 -2.13 5.62
N GLY A 302 -32.74 -1.15 5.64
CA GLY A 302 -32.63 0.01 6.53
C GLY A 302 -31.38 0.82 6.17
N CYS A 303 -30.53 1.10 7.15
CA CYS A 303 -29.25 1.80 6.94
C CYS A 303 -28.08 0.86 6.62
N ASN A 304 -28.33 -0.46 6.52
CA ASN A 304 -27.26 -1.45 6.40
C ASN A 304 -27.24 -2.08 5.00
N ARG A 305 -26.02 -2.29 4.49
CA ARG A 305 -25.78 -3.14 3.32
C ARG A 305 -25.66 -4.59 3.79
N VAL A 306 -26.44 -5.47 3.16
CA VAL A 306 -26.34 -6.92 3.37
C VAL A 306 -25.95 -7.61 2.06
N TRP A 307 -25.01 -8.55 2.15
CA TRP A 307 -24.41 -9.24 1.02
C TRP A 307 -24.87 -10.69 0.97
N TYR A 308 -25.08 -11.21 -0.22
CA TYR A 308 -25.50 -12.60 -0.44
C TYR A 308 -24.78 -13.19 -1.66
N ALA A 309 -24.44 -14.48 -1.59
CA ALA A 309 -23.94 -15.18 -2.76
C ALA A 309 -25.05 -15.33 -3.80
N HIS A 310 -24.70 -15.19 -5.09
CA HIS A 310 -25.59 -15.63 -6.15
C HIS A 310 -25.80 -17.14 -6.01
N SER A 311 -27.05 -17.58 -6.16
CA SER A 311 -27.32 -19.01 -6.33
C SER A 311 -26.46 -19.47 -7.50
N SER A 312 -25.62 -20.48 -7.30
CA SER A 312 -24.90 -21.08 -8.42
C SER A 312 -25.95 -21.41 -9.48
N VAL A 313 -25.96 -20.66 -10.57
CA VAL A 313 -26.49 -21.19 -11.81
C VAL A 313 -25.52 -22.33 -12.09
N PHE A 314 -25.89 -23.53 -11.67
CA PHE A 314 -25.42 -24.71 -12.36
C PHE A 314 -25.80 -24.44 -13.81
N LEU A 315 -24.82 -24.00 -14.61
CA LEU A 315 -24.90 -24.10 -16.05
C LEU A 315 -24.88 -25.61 -16.33
N GLY A 316 -26.04 -26.23 -16.13
CA GLY A 316 -26.36 -27.55 -16.63
C GLY A 316 -26.63 -27.41 -18.11
N ASN A 317 -25.63 -27.78 -18.90
CA ASN A 317 -25.71 -28.66 -20.08
C ASN A 317 -24.42 -28.52 -20.89
#